data_AF-A0A8T1TZH3-F1
#
_entry.id   AF-A0A8T1TZH3-F1
#
_cell.length_a   1.000
_cell.length_b   1.000
_cell.length_c   1.000
_cell.angle_alpha   90.00
_cell.angle_beta   90.00
_cell.angle_gamma   90.00
#
_symmetry.space_group_name_H-M   'P 1'
#
loop_
_entity.id
_entity.type
_entity.pdbx_description
1 polymer ?
#
loop_
_entity_poly.entity_id
_entity_poly.type
_entity_poly.pdbx_seq_one_letter_code
_entity_poly.pdbx_strand_id
1 'polypeptide(L)'
;MLSFKLLGGLATLTSALSIIGTSAQNFCIHGINYNPRIGPDWAPVNQRCKTAASIQADMETLAQVTGSIRLYGLGDCDQSSTVVPAAINASLSASLGVWVTDDDAVFESEFYQLQTLIQQHSGLFTSGRIVDIHVGSEAIYRKQITPAKNIEYLQRVKALLTAYNLDVPVTIAEIGDVYLAHPELIDAVDFIQANSFPFWERIAVENAVAYFESRMEPLYQRAMARDMKVVIGETGWASGGSSPKASEASPTNAARYFYDFYQMAQQQGLEFYYFEGFDEEWKIDATNDTVEGYFGLFHEDRTLKPEIAALSLDSSCAAGRSEEASASSGAYTPGPTESTGTTTPPPTTTARPEECHMRRV
;
A
#
# COMPACT_ATOMS: atom_id res chain seq x y z
N MET A 1 -26.34 27.60 -76.78
CA MET A 1 -26.88 26.24 -76.58
C MET A 1 -25.73 25.31 -76.30
N LEU A 2 -25.55 24.88 -75.04
CA LEU A 2 -25.19 23.51 -74.65
C LEU A 2 -25.25 23.45 -73.13
N SER A 3 -26.18 22.65 -72.63
CA SER A 3 -26.32 22.27 -71.21
C SER A 3 -25.24 21.27 -70.83
N PHE A 4 -24.73 21.34 -69.58
CA PHE A 4 -24.43 20.14 -68.81
C PHE A 4 -24.61 20.41 -67.31
N LYS A 5 -25.55 19.66 -66.72
CA LYS A 5 -25.74 19.51 -65.27
C LYS A 5 -24.54 18.73 -64.70
N LEU A 6 -24.08 19.08 -63.50
CA LEU A 6 -23.45 18.12 -62.61
C LEU A 6 -24.04 18.23 -61.21
N LEU A 7 -24.58 17.10 -60.76
CA LEU A 7 -25.12 16.80 -59.43
C LEU A 7 -24.00 16.62 -58.41
N GLY A 8 -24.30 17.00 -57.16
CA GLY A 8 -24.20 16.08 -56.01
C GLY A 8 -22.82 15.80 -55.41
N GLY A 9 -22.65 16.18 -54.14
CA GLY A 9 -21.54 15.70 -53.32
C GLY A 9 -21.46 16.42 -51.98
N LEU A 10 -22.45 16.21 -51.11
CA LEU A 10 -22.37 16.60 -49.70
C LEU A 10 -21.36 15.65 -49.03
N ALA A 11 -20.13 16.10 -48.84
CA ALA A 11 -19.13 15.36 -48.07
C ALA A 11 -19.45 15.50 -46.58
N THR A 12 -20.23 14.56 -46.04
CA THR A 12 -20.30 14.35 -44.59
C THR A 12 -18.96 13.82 -44.12
N LEU A 13 -18.20 14.67 -43.45
CA LEU A 13 -17.01 14.29 -42.70
C LEU A 13 -17.47 13.49 -41.48
N THR A 14 -17.57 12.17 -41.60
CA THR A 14 -17.71 11.30 -40.41
C THR A 14 -16.35 11.24 -39.74
N SER A 15 -16.15 12.11 -38.75
CA SER A 15 -15.07 11.96 -37.77
C SER A 15 -15.23 10.59 -37.11
N ALA A 16 -14.34 9.65 -37.45
CA ALA A 16 -14.16 8.44 -36.68
C ALA A 16 -13.57 8.86 -35.34
N LEU A 17 -14.43 9.05 -34.35
CA LEU A 17 -14.03 9.14 -32.96
C LEU A 17 -13.55 7.74 -32.59
N SER A 18 -12.23 7.51 -32.63
CA SER A 18 -11.63 6.34 -32.02
C SER A 18 -11.96 6.42 -30.54
N ILE A 19 -12.98 5.67 -30.12
CA ILE A 19 -13.19 5.35 -28.72
C ILE A 19 -11.96 4.53 -28.36
N ILE A 20 -10.96 5.17 -27.77
CA ILE A 20 -9.94 4.46 -27.00
C ILE A 20 -10.74 3.88 -25.85
N GLY A 21 -11.22 2.65 -26.02
CA GLY A 21 -11.75 1.89 -24.92
C GLY A 21 -10.63 1.79 -23.90
N THR A 22 -10.83 2.39 -22.73
CA THR A 22 -10.07 2.01 -21.55
C THR A 22 -10.25 0.50 -21.42
N SER A 23 -9.23 -0.27 -21.79
CA SER A 23 -9.19 -1.69 -21.47
C SER A 23 -9.37 -1.76 -19.96
N ALA A 24 -10.54 -2.26 -19.52
CA ALA A 24 -10.76 -2.53 -18.11
C ALA A 24 -9.59 -3.38 -17.65
N GLN A 25 -8.96 -2.99 -16.54
CA GLN A 25 -7.88 -3.78 -15.99
C GLN A 25 -8.40 -5.17 -15.65
N ASN A 26 -7.67 -6.19 -16.08
CA ASN A 26 -8.09 -7.58 -16.04
C ASN A 26 -7.91 -8.23 -14.66
N PHE A 27 -7.58 -7.47 -13.62
CA PHE A 27 -7.47 -8.01 -12.27
C PHE A 27 -8.04 -7.07 -11.21
N CYS A 28 -8.47 -7.69 -10.11
CA CYS A 28 -8.73 -7.04 -8.85
C CYS A 28 -8.05 -7.81 -7.73
N ILE A 29 -7.16 -7.15 -6.98
CA ILE A 29 -6.51 -7.71 -5.79
C ILE A 29 -7.11 -7.13 -4.52
N HIS A 30 -6.88 -7.82 -3.40
CA HIS A 30 -7.40 -7.39 -2.09
C HIS A 30 -6.89 -5.99 -1.73
N GLY A 31 -5.57 -5.81 -1.76
CA GLY A 31 -4.93 -4.56 -1.39
C GLY A 31 -3.63 -4.29 -2.14
N ILE A 32 -3.18 -3.04 -2.10
CA ILE A 32 -1.88 -2.60 -2.61
C ILE A 32 -1.20 -1.70 -1.57
N ASN A 33 0.10 -1.88 -1.37
CA ASN A 33 0.91 -0.96 -0.57
C ASN A 33 1.10 0.36 -1.31
N TYR A 34 0.93 1.48 -0.60
CA TYR A 34 1.04 2.81 -1.16
C TYR A 34 1.87 3.75 -0.30
N ASN A 35 2.74 4.52 -0.96
CA ASN A 35 3.57 5.55 -0.36
C ASN A 35 3.50 6.85 -1.19
N PRO A 36 3.19 8.00 -0.58
CA PRO A 36 3.15 9.28 -1.29
C PRO A 36 4.53 9.95 -1.43
N ARG A 37 5.62 9.29 -1.05
CA ARG A 37 6.99 9.83 -1.19
C ARG A 37 7.43 9.93 -2.65
N ILE A 38 8.12 11.02 -2.95
CA ILE A 38 8.77 11.32 -4.25
C ILE A 38 10.19 11.88 -4.06
N GLY A 39 10.71 11.82 -2.84
CA GLY A 39 12.00 12.40 -2.52
C GLY A 39 12.56 11.94 -1.16
N PRO A 40 13.85 12.23 -0.92
CA PRO A 40 14.57 11.78 0.27
C PRO A 40 14.17 12.56 1.52
N ASP A 41 14.48 12.00 2.70
CA ASP A 41 14.10 12.58 4.01
C ASP A 41 14.54 14.03 4.23
N TRP A 42 15.67 14.44 3.68
CA TRP A 42 16.20 15.80 3.84
C TRP A 42 15.57 16.82 2.88
N ALA A 43 14.79 16.38 1.89
CA ALA A 43 14.18 17.28 0.92
C ALA A 43 13.02 18.09 1.56
N PRO A 44 12.77 19.33 1.11
CA PRO A 44 11.56 20.08 1.48
C PRO A 44 10.28 19.31 1.14
N VAL A 45 9.20 19.53 1.90
CA VAL A 45 7.93 18.78 1.74
C VAL A 45 7.42 18.74 0.29
N ASN A 46 7.46 19.87 -0.43
CA ASN A 46 7.00 19.96 -1.82
C ASN A 46 7.90 19.25 -2.85
N GLN A 47 9.05 18.74 -2.44
CA GLN A 47 9.98 17.92 -3.24
C GLN A 47 10.07 16.49 -2.70
N ARG A 48 9.49 16.23 -1.52
CA ARG A 48 9.55 14.96 -0.82
C ARG A 48 8.23 14.20 -0.86
N CYS A 49 7.12 14.91 -0.96
CA CYS A 49 5.76 14.39 -0.85
C CYS A 49 4.92 14.80 -2.07
N LYS A 50 4.11 13.87 -2.58
CA LYS A 50 3.10 14.15 -3.61
C LYS A 50 2.11 15.21 -3.12
N THR A 51 1.58 16.00 -4.05
CA THR A 51 0.49 16.94 -3.77
C THR A 51 -0.83 16.19 -3.55
N ALA A 52 -1.79 16.80 -2.84
CA ALA A 52 -3.12 16.20 -2.64
C ALA A 52 -3.82 15.83 -3.96
N ALA A 53 -3.68 16.64 -5.01
CA ALA A 53 -4.23 16.34 -6.33
C ALA A 53 -3.55 15.13 -6.98
N SER A 54 -2.22 15.00 -6.83
CA SER A 54 -1.48 13.83 -7.29
C SER A 54 -1.89 12.57 -6.55
N ILE A 55 -2.05 12.66 -5.22
CA ILE A 55 -2.52 11.55 -4.38
C ILE A 55 -3.94 11.12 -4.80
N GLN A 56 -4.85 12.05 -5.04
CA GLN A 56 -6.21 11.74 -5.50
C GLN A 56 -6.20 10.99 -6.85
N ALA A 57 -5.37 11.42 -7.80
CA ALA A 57 -5.21 10.73 -9.09
C ALA A 57 -4.59 9.33 -8.94
N ASP A 58 -3.67 9.16 -7.98
CA ASP A 58 -3.12 7.83 -7.64
C ASP A 58 -4.22 6.91 -7.12
N MET A 59 -5.08 7.38 -6.21
CA MET A 59 -6.19 6.58 -5.67
C MET A 59 -7.21 6.20 -6.74
N GLU A 60 -7.55 7.11 -7.65
CA GLU A 60 -8.44 6.81 -8.79
C GLU A 60 -7.84 5.78 -9.76
N THR A 61 -6.51 5.77 -9.88
CA THR A 61 -5.79 4.75 -10.66
C THR A 61 -5.83 3.40 -9.95
N LEU A 62 -5.45 3.36 -8.67
CA LEU A 62 -5.43 2.13 -7.88
C LEU A 62 -6.83 1.52 -7.72
N ALA A 63 -7.88 2.33 -7.61
CA ALA A 63 -9.27 1.86 -7.56
C ALA A 63 -9.66 1.00 -8.78
N GLN A 64 -8.95 1.07 -9.89
CA GLN A 64 -9.22 0.20 -11.04
C GLN A 64 -8.76 -1.25 -10.84
N VAL A 65 -7.83 -1.49 -9.89
CA VAL A 65 -7.15 -2.79 -9.71
C VAL A 65 -7.14 -3.32 -8.28
N THR A 66 -7.55 -2.53 -7.28
CA THR A 66 -7.64 -2.98 -5.89
C THR A 66 -8.89 -2.44 -5.20
N GLY A 67 -9.31 -3.11 -4.12
CA GLY A 67 -10.35 -2.65 -3.20
C GLY A 67 -9.82 -1.91 -1.96
N SER A 68 -8.54 -2.08 -1.64
CA SER A 68 -7.89 -1.49 -0.46
C SER A 68 -6.50 -0.96 -0.77
N ILE A 69 -6.03 -0.01 0.04
CA ILE A 69 -4.63 0.37 0.14
C ILE A 69 -4.07 0.06 1.53
N ARG A 70 -2.77 -0.19 1.63
CA ARG A 70 -2.04 -0.30 2.90
C ARG A 70 -1.02 0.81 3.01
N LEU A 71 -1.07 1.52 4.13
CA LEU A 71 -0.13 2.60 4.47
C LEU A 71 0.83 2.12 5.55
N TYR A 72 2.09 2.53 5.49
CA TYR A 72 3.09 2.18 6.50
C TYR A 72 2.99 3.04 7.77
N GLY A 73 2.47 4.26 7.63
CA GLY A 73 2.38 5.25 8.68
C GLY A 73 1.34 6.30 8.35
N LEU A 74 1.06 7.17 9.31
CA LEU A 74 0.09 8.25 9.23
C LEU A 74 0.75 9.62 9.13
N GLY A 75 1.89 9.82 9.80
CA GLY A 75 2.51 11.14 9.93
C GLY A 75 3.36 11.55 8.72
N ASP A 76 4.09 10.62 8.10
CA ASP A 76 4.96 10.96 6.98
C ASP A 76 4.14 11.42 5.78
N CYS A 77 4.51 12.56 5.20
CA CYS A 77 3.74 13.24 4.15
C CYS A 77 2.26 13.49 4.49
N ASP A 78 1.92 13.63 5.78
CA ASP A 78 0.55 13.91 6.26
C ASP A 78 -0.48 12.94 5.68
N GLN A 79 -0.13 11.65 5.67
CA GLN A 79 -0.94 10.57 5.08
C GLN A 79 -2.34 10.47 5.70
N SER A 80 -2.46 10.72 7.00
CA SER A 80 -3.75 10.76 7.71
C SER A 80 -4.73 11.77 7.10
N SER A 81 -4.26 12.98 6.77
CA SER A 81 -5.10 14.08 6.28
C SER A 81 -5.19 14.15 4.75
N THR A 82 -4.27 13.50 4.04
CA THR A 82 -4.19 13.57 2.57
C THR A 82 -4.58 12.26 1.89
N VAL A 83 -3.93 11.15 2.26
CA VAL A 83 -4.10 9.86 1.57
C VAL A 83 -5.37 9.15 2.00
N VAL A 84 -5.67 9.09 3.30
CA VAL A 84 -6.88 8.42 3.80
C VAL A 84 -8.14 9.02 3.16
N PRO A 85 -8.38 10.34 3.17
CA PRO A 85 -9.57 10.91 2.53
C PRO A 85 -9.62 10.67 1.01
N ALA A 86 -8.47 10.74 0.33
CA ALA A 86 -8.39 10.49 -1.11
C ALA A 86 -8.75 9.04 -1.46
N ALA A 87 -8.27 8.06 -0.68
CA ALA A 87 -8.62 6.65 -0.84
C ALA A 87 -10.13 6.46 -0.64
N ILE A 88 -10.69 7.08 0.40
CA ILE A 88 -12.12 6.97 0.68
C ILE A 88 -12.96 7.58 -0.46
N ASN A 89 -12.55 8.74 -0.97
CA ASN A 89 -13.20 9.41 -2.11
C ASN A 89 -13.13 8.57 -3.39
N ALA A 90 -12.04 7.84 -3.62
CA ALA A 90 -11.89 6.90 -4.73
C ALA A 90 -12.61 5.56 -4.51
N SER A 91 -13.43 5.43 -3.46
CA SER A 91 -14.13 4.18 -3.09
C SER A 91 -13.20 3.01 -2.70
N LEU A 92 -12.00 3.32 -2.20
CA LEU A 92 -11.07 2.34 -1.62
C LEU A 92 -11.24 2.26 -0.09
N SER A 93 -10.95 1.10 0.49
CA SER A 93 -10.70 0.97 1.92
C SER A 93 -9.21 1.17 2.24
N ALA A 94 -8.86 1.25 3.52
CA ALA A 94 -7.47 1.43 3.96
C ALA A 94 -7.11 0.56 5.18
N SER A 95 -5.97 -0.13 5.10
CA SER A 95 -5.20 -0.62 6.24
C SER A 95 -4.23 0.48 6.68
N LEU A 96 -4.29 0.84 7.97
CA LEU A 96 -3.49 1.93 8.52
C LEU A 96 -2.27 1.39 9.28
N GLY A 97 -1.09 1.90 8.94
CA GLY A 97 0.12 1.65 9.70
C GLY A 97 0.31 2.67 10.81
N VAL A 98 0.74 2.21 11.98
CA VAL A 98 1.33 3.03 13.05
C VAL A 98 2.80 2.70 13.08
N TRP A 99 3.65 3.55 12.49
CA TRP A 99 5.07 3.23 12.32
C TRP A 99 5.81 3.17 13.66
N VAL A 100 6.74 2.22 13.77
CA VAL A 100 7.49 1.94 15.01
C VAL A 100 8.98 1.80 14.71
N THR A 101 9.81 2.40 15.58
CA THR A 101 11.27 2.28 15.56
C THR A 101 11.80 2.00 16.98
N ASP A 102 13.11 2.14 17.18
CA ASP A 102 13.82 2.10 18.47
C ASP A 102 13.69 3.41 19.28
N ASP A 103 13.01 4.41 18.73
CA ASP A 103 12.70 5.68 19.39
C ASP A 103 11.20 5.74 19.68
N ASP A 104 10.84 5.63 20.96
CA ASP A 104 9.47 5.71 21.46
C ASP A 104 8.74 6.98 20.94
N ALA A 105 9.45 8.09 20.71
CA ALA A 105 8.85 9.32 20.20
C ALA A 105 8.22 9.15 18.80
N VAL A 106 8.73 8.22 17.98
CA VAL A 106 8.14 7.91 16.67
C VAL A 106 6.77 7.25 16.85
N PHE A 107 6.67 6.26 17.74
CA PHE A 107 5.38 5.64 18.05
C PHE A 107 4.40 6.65 18.65
N GLU A 108 4.84 7.50 19.59
CA GLU A 108 3.96 8.53 20.17
C GLU A 108 3.41 9.50 19.12
N SER A 109 4.26 9.90 18.16
CA SER A 109 3.84 10.76 17.05
C SER A 109 2.78 10.07 16.17
N GLU A 110 3.01 8.83 15.76
CA GLU A 110 2.08 8.06 14.93
C GLU A 110 0.77 7.74 15.67
N PHE A 111 0.86 7.40 16.94
CA PHE A 111 -0.29 7.17 17.82
C PHE A 111 -1.15 8.43 17.98
N TYR A 112 -0.53 9.61 18.10
CA TYR A 112 -1.23 10.89 18.12
C TYR A 112 -1.95 11.19 16.80
N GLN A 113 -1.34 10.86 15.66
CA GLN A 113 -2.00 10.98 14.35
C GLN A 113 -3.23 10.06 14.26
N LEU A 114 -3.14 8.82 14.72
CA LEU A 114 -4.26 7.89 14.77
C LEU A 114 -5.39 8.42 15.66
N GLN A 115 -5.06 8.90 16.87
CA GLN A 115 -6.04 9.48 17.78
C GLN A 115 -6.75 10.69 17.14
N THR A 116 -5.99 11.57 16.47
CA THR A 116 -6.54 12.74 15.79
C THR A 116 -7.49 12.33 14.66
N LEU A 117 -7.10 11.35 13.84
CA LEU A 117 -7.92 10.80 12.77
C LEU A 117 -9.23 10.19 13.32
N ILE A 118 -9.17 9.42 14.41
CA ILE A 118 -10.37 8.87 15.08
C ILE A 118 -11.28 9.99 15.58
N GLN A 119 -10.74 11.01 16.24
CA GLN A 119 -11.51 12.12 16.81
C GLN A 119 -12.22 12.95 15.73
N GLN A 120 -11.53 13.19 14.61
CA GLN A 120 -12.04 14.04 13.53
C GLN A 120 -12.93 13.26 12.54
N HIS A 121 -12.69 11.96 12.39
CA HIS A 121 -13.26 11.14 11.32
C HIS A 121 -13.73 9.75 11.78
N SER A 122 -14.32 9.65 12.98
CA SER A 122 -14.82 8.38 13.53
C SER A 122 -15.75 7.58 12.60
N GLY A 123 -16.49 8.27 11.72
CA GLY A 123 -17.34 7.67 10.69
C GLY A 123 -16.59 6.77 9.69
N LEU A 124 -15.29 7.00 9.46
CA LEU A 124 -14.47 6.15 8.60
C LEU A 124 -14.22 4.78 9.21
N PHE A 125 -14.10 4.72 10.53
CA PHE A 125 -13.88 3.49 11.28
C PHE A 125 -15.21 2.72 11.43
N THR A 126 -16.30 3.39 11.75
CA THR A 126 -17.61 2.72 11.93
C THR A 126 -18.27 2.29 10.62
N SER A 127 -17.88 2.88 9.49
CA SER A 127 -18.34 2.45 8.16
C SER A 127 -17.58 1.24 7.59
N GLY A 128 -16.54 0.75 8.29
CA GLY A 128 -15.69 -0.34 7.81
C GLY A 128 -14.72 0.06 6.69
N ARG A 129 -14.55 1.37 6.44
CA ARG A 129 -13.62 1.87 5.41
C ARG A 129 -12.17 1.85 5.85
N ILE A 130 -11.94 1.90 7.16
CA ILE A 130 -10.68 1.49 7.77
C ILE A 130 -10.81 0.01 8.14
N VAL A 131 -10.11 -0.87 7.42
CA VAL A 131 -10.31 -2.33 7.52
C VAL A 131 -9.48 -2.98 8.61
N ASP A 132 -8.30 -2.44 8.90
CA ASP A 132 -7.41 -2.90 9.96
C ASP A 132 -6.37 -1.82 10.32
N ILE A 133 -5.67 -2.05 11.44
CA ILE A 133 -4.53 -1.24 11.86
C ILE A 133 -3.35 -2.18 12.17
N HIS A 134 -2.17 -1.90 11.62
CA HIS A 134 -0.95 -2.62 11.98
C HIS A 134 0.03 -1.73 12.76
N VAL A 135 0.54 -2.25 13.88
CA VAL A 135 1.46 -1.53 14.77
C VAL A 135 2.88 -1.98 14.48
N GLY A 136 3.57 -1.15 13.72
CA GLY A 136 4.85 -1.45 13.09
C GLY A 136 4.71 -2.30 11.83
N SER A 137 5.71 -2.17 10.96
CA SER A 137 6.02 -3.13 9.90
C SER A 137 7.48 -3.52 10.07
N GLU A 138 7.77 -4.81 10.23
CA GLU A 138 9.11 -5.41 10.35
C GLU A 138 10.03 -4.78 11.41
N ALA A 139 9.48 -4.12 12.44
CA ALA A 139 10.28 -3.41 13.44
C ALA A 139 11.12 -4.39 14.30
N ILE A 140 10.60 -5.59 14.55
CA ILE A 140 11.30 -6.67 15.27
C ILE A 140 12.34 -7.31 14.36
N TYR A 141 12.00 -7.61 13.10
CA TYR A 141 12.96 -8.08 12.10
C TYR A 141 14.15 -7.11 11.94
N ARG A 142 13.88 -5.81 11.88
CA ARG A 142 14.89 -4.74 11.83
C ARG A 142 15.65 -4.53 13.14
N LYS A 143 15.32 -5.28 14.20
CA LYS A 143 15.94 -5.21 15.54
C LYS A 143 15.81 -3.83 16.20
N GLN A 144 14.79 -3.07 15.80
CA GLN A 144 14.50 -1.75 16.36
C GLN A 144 13.67 -1.86 17.64
N ILE A 145 12.86 -2.91 17.77
CA ILE A 145 12.01 -3.12 18.93
C ILE A 145 12.00 -4.59 19.36
N THR A 146 11.76 -4.85 20.63
CA THR A 146 11.53 -6.22 21.13
C THR A 146 10.07 -6.63 20.94
N PRO A 147 9.76 -7.94 20.82
CA PRO A 147 8.38 -8.42 20.78
C PRO A 147 7.52 -7.88 21.93
N ALA A 148 8.04 -7.92 23.16
CA ALA A 148 7.32 -7.44 24.34
C ALA A 148 6.94 -5.95 24.25
N LYS A 149 7.86 -5.11 23.78
CA LYS A 149 7.60 -3.67 23.63
C LYS A 149 6.65 -3.37 22.47
N ASN A 150 6.70 -4.12 21.36
CA ASN A 150 5.72 -3.93 20.29
C ASN A 150 4.31 -4.41 20.69
N ILE A 151 4.21 -5.47 21.51
CA ILE A 151 2.94 -5.89 22.12
C ILE A 151 2.37 -4.81 23.05
N GLU A 152 3.21 -4.10 23.81
CA GLU A 152 2.78 -2.95 24.64
C GLU A 152 2.14 -1.86 23.76
N TYR A 153 2.77 -1.51 22.63
CA TYR A 153 2.22 -0.54 21.67
C TYR A 153 0.92 -1.01 21.02
N LEU A 154 0.85 -2.27 20.62
CA LEU A 154 -0.38 -2.91 20.13
C LEU A 154 -1.52 -2.77 21.14
N GLN A 155 -1.27 -3.05 22.41
CA GLN A 155 -2.26 -2.92 23.48
C GLN A 155 -2.74 -1.48 23.67
N ARG A 156 -1.85 -0.49 23.51
CA ARG A 156 -2.24 0.93 23.56
C ARG A 156 -3.16 1.31 22.40
N VAL A 157 -2.92 0.82 21.19
CA VAL A 157 -3.81 1.02 20.04
C VAL A 157 -5.16 0.35 20.27
N LYS A 158 -5.19 -0.90 20.74
CA LYS A 158 -6.45 -1.59 21.10
C LYS A 158 -7.24 -0.84 22.19
N ALA A 159 -6.56 -0.33 23.21
CA ALA A 159 -7.17 0.46 24.27
C ALA A 159 -7.77 1.79 23.75
N LEU A 160 -7.09 2.45 22.81
CA LEU A 160 -7.61 3.64 22.13
C LEU A 160 -8.89 3.31 21.38
N LEU A 161 -8.91 2.27 20.55
CA LEU A 161 -10.11 1.87 19.80
C LEU A 161 -11.28 1.54 20.74
N THR A 162 -11.00 0.81 21.83
CA THR A 162 -12.00 0.49 22.87
C THR A 162 -12.58 1.76 23.50
N ALA A 163 -11.74 2.76 23.81
CA ALA A 163 -12.18 4.02 24.40
C ALA A 163 -13.13 4.83 23.49
N TYR A 164 -13.03 4.64 22.17
CA TYR A 164 -13.94 5.25 21.19
C TYR A 164 -15.05 4.29 20.72
N ASN A 165 -15.18 3.11 21.32
CA ASN A 165 -16.15 2.07 20.93
C ASN A 165 -16.05 1.70 19.44
N LEU A 166 -14.82 1.53 18.96
CA LEU A 166 -14.51 1.12 17.59
C LEU A 166 -14.07 -0.34 17.57
N ASP A 167 -14.62 -1.09 16.61
CA ASP A 167 -14.33 -2.51 16.39
C ASP A 167 -13.51 -2.65 15.10
N VAL A 168 -12.21 -2.31 15.19
CA VAL A 168 -11.26 -2.40 14.07
C VAL A 168 -10.14 -3.36 14.49
N PRO A 169 -9.86 -4.42 13.70
CA PRO A 169 -8.86 -5.41 14.07
C PRO A 169 -7.46 -4.81 14.03
N VAL A 170 -6.62 -5.22 14.98
CA VAL A 170 -5.26 -4.72 15.15
C VAL A 170 -4.25 -5.85 15.10
N THR A 171 -3.18 -5.65 14.33
CA THR A 171 -2.07 -6.60 14.16
C THR A 171 -0.70 -5.93 14.34
N ILE A 172 0.35 -6.72 14.18
CA ILE A 172 1.74 -6.30 14.07
C ILE A 172 2.22 -6.86 12.74
N ALA A 173 2.70 -6.04 11.78
CA ALA A 173 3.20 -6.60 10.52
C ALA A 173 4.66 -7.06 10.68
N GLU A 174 4.95 -8.34 10.43
CA GLU A 174 6.29 -8.92 10.56
C GLU A 174 6.52 -10.00 9.50
N ILE A 175 7.78 -10.41 9.28
CA ILE A 175 8.04 -11.59 8.45
C ILE A 175 7.57 -12.87 9.16
N GLY A 176 7.26 -13.91 8.38
CA GLY A 176 6.78 -15.19 8.93
C GLY A 176 7.72 -15.80 9.97
N ASP A 177 9.04 -15.70 9.74
CA ASP A 177 10.06 -16.24 10.65
C ASP A 177 10.03 -15.58 12.05
N VAL A 178 9.67 -14.29 12.13
CA VAL A 178 9.55 -13.58 13.41
C VAL A 178 8.37 -14.11 14.20
N TYR A 179 7.21 -14.31 13.58
CA TYR A 179 6.07 -14.97 14.23
C TYR A 179 6.39 -16.41 14.66
N LEU A 180 7.19 -17.13 13.87
CA LEU A 180 7.60 -18.50 14.21
C LEU A 180 8.56 -18.54 15.41
N ALA A 181 9.46 -17.57 15.50
CA ALA A 181 10.40 -17.40 16.61
C ALA A 181 9.75 -16.83 17.88
N HIS A 182 8.72 -15.99 17.73
CA HIS A 182 8.03 -15.26 18.79
C HIS A 182 6.52 -15.56 18.78
N PRO A 183 6.08 -16.78 19.14
CA PRO A 183 4.68 -17.16 19.10
C PRO A 183 3.78 -16.30 20.01
N GLU A 184 4.34 -15.61 21.01
CA GLU A 184 3.62 -14.64 21.84
C GLU A 184 3.01 -13.48 21.03
N LEU A 185 3.57 -13.18 19.84
CA LEU A 185 2.97 -12.20 18.92
C LEU A 185 1.63 -12.69 18.37
N ILE A 186 1.53 -13.99 18.07
CA ILE A 186 0.31 -14.60 17.54
C ILE A 186 -0.81 -14.48 18.58
N ASP A 187 -0.51 -14.69 19.85
CA ASP A 187 -1.49 -14.62 20.93
C ASP A 187 -1.93 -13.16 21.25
N ALA A 188 -1.19 -12.15 20.77
CA ALA A 188 -1.46 -10.74 21.06
C ALA A 188 -2.30 -10.02 19.99
N VAL A 189 -2.18 -10.44 18.72
CA VAL A 189 -2.82 -9.81 17.55
C VAL A 189 -4.21 -10.38 17.26
N ASP A 190 -5.07 -9.61 16.59
CA ASP A 190 -6.41 -10.08 16.21
C ASP A 190 -6.38 -10.99 14.95
N PHE A 191 -5.37 -10.79 14.11
CA PHE A 191 -5.04 -11.61 12.95
C PHE A 191 -3.54 -11.50 12.67
N ILE A 192 -2.97 -12.42 11.91
CA ILE A 192 -1.56 -12.38 11.53
C ILE A 192 -1.43 -11.60 10.22
N GLN A 193 -0.55 -10.58 10.19
CA GLN A 193 -0.15 -9.95 8.93
C GLN A 193 1.34 -10.22 8.68
N ALA A 194 1.62 -11.03 7.67
CA ALA A 194 2.96 -11.51 7.40
C ALA A 194 3.56 -10.95 6.11
N ASN A 195 4.80 -10.50 6.15
CA ASN A 195 5.57 -10.10 4.97
C ASN A 195 6.42 -11.29 4.49
N SER A 196 6.52 -11.48 3.18
CA SER A 196 7.35 -12.53 2.60
C SER A 196 7.73 -12.22 1.15
N PHE A 197 9.03 -12.28 0.87
CA PHE A 197 9.61 -11.92 -0.42
C PHE A 197 10.65 -12.97 -0.85
N PRO A 198 10.25 -13.99 -1.64
CA PRO A 198 11.20 -14.90 -2.28
C PRO A 198 12.29 -14.17 -3.08
N PHE A 199 11.96 -12.97 -3.59
CA PHE A 199 12.87 -12.05 -4.27
C PHE A 199 14.13 -11.72 -3.44
N TRP A 200 13.98 -11.42 -2.15
CA TRP A 200 15.10 -11.10 -1.26
C TRP A 200 15.90 -12.33 -0.79
N GLU A 201 15.44 -13.51 -1.19
CA GLU A 201 16.05 -14.78 -0.83
C GLU A 201 16.77 -15.45 -2.01
N ARG A 202 16.90 -14.72 -3.14
CA ARG A 202 17.58 -15.16 -4.37
C ARG A 202 16.96 -16.43 -4.97
N ILE A 203 15.65 -16.58 -4.79
CA ILE A 203 14.88 -17.64 -5.41
C ILE A 203 14.61 -17.27 -6.85
N ALA A 204 14.87 -18.17 -7.80
CA ALA A 204 14.51 -17.94 -9.21
C ALA A 204 12.99 -17.80 -9.36
N VAL A 205 12.53 -16.92 -10.26
CA VAL A 205 11.09 -16.59 -10.37
C VAL A 205 10.25 -17.84 -10.64
N GLU A 206 10.81 -18.84 -11.33
CA GLU A 206 10.17 -20.12 -11.61
C GLU A 206 9.74 -20.90 -10.37
N ASN A 207 10.46 -20.71 -9.27
CA ASN A 207 10.28 -21.47 -8.04
C ASN A 207 9.73 -20.58 -6.91
N ALA A 208 9.53 -19.29 -7.17
CA ALA A 208 9.27 -18.29 -6.13
C ALA A 208 7.97 -18.54 -5.36
N VAL A 209 6.87 -18.87 -6.04
CA VAL A 209 5.57 -19.11 -5.39
C VAL A 209 5.57 -20.43 -4.62
N ALA A 210 6.11 -21.51 -5.20
CA ALA A 210 6.25 -22.78 -4.49
C ALA A 210 7.13 -22.62 -3.22
N TYR A 211 8.20 -21.82 -3.33
CA TYR A 211 9.03 -21.48 -2.19
C TYR A 211 8.26 -20.67 -1.14
N PHE A 212 7.53 -19.63 -1.56
CA PHE A 212 6.67 -18.82 -0.70
C PHE A 212 5.73 -19.69 0.13
N GLU A 213 4.98 -20.59 -0.53
CA GLU A 213 4.04 -21.49 0.15
C GLU A 213 4.76 -22.37 1.17
N SER A 214 5.88 -22.99 0.76
CA SER A 214 6.66 -23.86 1.66
C SER A 214 7.20 -23.12 2.90
N ARG A 215 7.56 -21.84 2.74
CA ARG A 215 8.09 -21.02 3.83
C ARG A 215 6.98 -20.54 4.77
N MET A 216 5.80 -20.25 4.24
CA MET A 216 4.65 -19.78 5.01
C MET A 216 3.85 -20.91 5.69
N GLU A 217 3.96 -22.15 5.18
CA GLU A 217 3.23 -23.31 5.68
C GLU A 217 3.29 -23.49 7.21
N PRO A 218 4.45 -23.41 7.89
CA PRO A 218 4.47 -23.55 9.35
C PRO A 218 3.69 -22.46 10.09
N LEU A 219 3.62 -21.24 9.53
CA LEU A 219 2.86 -20.14 10.10
C LEU A 219 1.36 -20.35 9.87
N TYR A 220 0.96 -20.79 8.67
CA TYR A 220 -0.44 -21.17 8.38
C TYR A 220 -0.94 -22.25 9.34
N GLN A 221 -0.14 -23.30 9.59
CA GLN A 221 -0.50 -24.35 10.54
C GLN A 221 -0.70 -23.81 11.97
N ARG A 222 0.13 -22.87 12.42
CA ARG A 222 -0.04 -22.23 13.74
C ARG A 222 -1.28 -21.33 13.81
N ALA A 223 -1.58 -20.63 12.72
CA ALA A 223 -2.74 -19.76 12.61
C ALA A 223 -4.04 -20.59 12.63
N MET A 224 -4.10 -21.65 11.84
CA MET A 224 -5.22 -22.61 11.81
C MET A 224 -5.49 -23.22 13.19
N ALA A 225 -4.44 -23.58 13.94
CA ALA A 225 -4.58 -24.12 15.29
C ALA A 225 -5.21 -23.13 16.31
N ARG A 226 -5.29 -21.84 15.95
CA ARG A 226 -5.87 -20.76 16.77
C ARG A 226 -7.11 -20.13 16.14
N ASP A 227 -7.61 -20.69 15.03
CA ASP A 227 -8.69 -20.09 14.24
C ASP A 227 -8.38 -18.64 13.81
N MET A 228 -7.10 -18.38 13.54
CA MET A 228 -6.61 -17.05 13.14
C MET A 228 -6.42 -16.97 11.64
N LYS A 229 -6.86 -15.85 11.09
CA LYS A 229 -6.60 -15.48 9.70
C LYS A 229 -5.14 -15.03 9.53
N VAL A 230 -4.57 -15.37 8.37
CA VAL A 230 -3.30 -14.81 7.89
C VAL A 230 -3.57 -13.94 6.67
N VAL A 231 -3.07 -12.71 6.71
CA VAL A 231 -3.04 -11.75 5.60
C VAL A 231 -1.59 -11.54 5.21
N ILE A 232 -1.30 -11.49 3.91
CA ILE A 232 0.05 -11.14 3.45
C ILE A 232 0.16 -9.61 3.38
N GLY A 233 0.95 -9.02 4.28
CA GLY A 233 1.11 -7.57 4.34
C GLY A 233 1.92 -7.03 3.17
N GLU A 234 2.94 -7.76 2.76
CA GLU A 234 3.84 -7.34 1.69
C GLU A 234 4.42 -8.56 0.97
N THR A 235 4.35 -8.52 -0.35
CA THR A 235 5.09 -9.39 -1.26
C THR A 235 5.18 -8.73 -2.64
N GLY A 236 6.23 -9.01 -3.40
CA GLY A 236 6.44 -8.36 -4.68
C GLY A 236 7.73 -8.78 -5.36
N TRP A 237 7.94 -8.24 -6.56
CA TRP A 237 9.10 -8.51 -7.39
C TRP A 237 9.48 -7.30 -8.22
N ALA A 238 10.73 -6.85 -8.12
CA ALA A 238 11.21 -5.69 -8.86
C ALA A 238 11.31 -5.96 -10.37
N SER A 239 10.85 -5.03 -11.19
CA SER A 239 10.94 -5.12 -12.65
C SER A 239 12.25 -4.60 -13.23
N GLY A 240 13.14 -4.05 -12.41
CA GLY A 240 14.38 -3.42 -12.86
C GLY A 240 15.39 -3.24 -11.74
N GLY A 241 16.55 -2.70 -12.09
CA GLY A 241 17.67 -2.54 -11.17
C GLY A 241 18.44 -3.85 -10.95
N SER A 242 19.42 -3.82 -10.04
CA SER A 242 20.17 -5.00 -9.63
C SER A 242 20.54 -4.91 -8.15
N SER A 243 20.69 -6.06 -7.50
CA SER A 243 21.22 -6.14 -6.14
C SER A 243 21.89 -7.50 -5.91
N PRO A 244 23.10 -7.56 -5.35
CA PRO A 244 23.79 -8.84 -5.08
C PRO A 244 23.04 -9.77 -4.12
N LYS A 245 22.08 -9.23 -3.38
CA LYS A 245 21.28 -9.95 -2.38
C LYS A 245 19.89 -10.34 -2.89
N ALA A 246 19.54 -9.98 -4.11
CA ALA A 246 18.21 -10.20 -4.67
C ALA A 246 18.22 -11.22 -5.82
N SER A 247 17.03 -11.72 -6.14
CA SER A 247 16.75 -12.42 -7.38
C SER A 247 16.88 -11.49 -8.60
N GLU A 248 16.91 -12.07 -9.80
CA GLU A 248 16.95 -11.30 -11.04
C GLU A 248 15.68 -10.44 -11.21
N ALA A 249 15.88 -9.13 -11.24
CA ALA A 249 14.85 -8.16 -11.54
C ALA A 249 14.72 -7.97 -13.07
N SER A 250 13.53 -8.19 -13.60
CA SER A 250 13.20 -7.92 -15.00
C SER A 250 11.69 -7.73 -15.15
N PRO A 251 11.20 -7.03 -16.19
CA PRO A 251 9.77 -6.85 -16.39
C PRO A 251 9.03 -8.19 -16.55
N THR A 252 9.65 -9.15 -17.25
CA THR A 252 9.10 -10.50 -17.41
C THR A 252 9.04 -11.26 -16.08
N ASN A 253 10.09 -11.18 -15.25
CA ASN A 253 10.08 -11.86 -13.94
C ASN A 253 9.06 -11.22 -12.99
N ALA A 254 8.94 -9.90 -12.98
CA ALA A 254 7.95 -9.21 -12.16
C ALA A 254 6.52 -9.59 -12.54
N ALA A 255 6.20 -9.59 -13.83
CA ALA A 255 4.89 -10.00 -14.32
C ALA A 255 4.59 -11.48 -14.05
N ARG A 256 5.62 -12.34 -14.19
CA ARG A 256 5.47 -13.75 -13.88
C ARG A 256 5.22 -14.00 -12.39
N TYR A 257 5.98 -13.37 -11.51
CA TYR A 257 5.76 -13.50 -10.06
C TYR A 257 4.35 -13.03 -9.68
N PHE A 258 3.93 -11.86 -10.18
CA PHE A 258 2.59 -11.33 -9.92
C PHE A 258 1.50 -12.30 -10.41
N TYR A 259 1.62 -12.83 -11.62
CA TYR A 259 0.67 -13.80 -12.16
C TYR A 259 0.60 -15.09 -11.33
N ASP A 260 1.74 -15.73 -11.09
CA ASP A 260 1.80 -17.01 -10.36
C ASP A 260 1.30 -16.83 -8.92
N PHE A 261 1.68 -15.72 -8.26
CA PHE A 261 1.23 -15.40 -6.89
C PHE A 261 -0.26 -15.10 -6.83
N TYR A 262 -0.77 -14.30 -7.78
CA TYR A 262 -2.18 -13.98 -7.88
C TYR A 262 -3.03 -15.25 -8.02
N GLN A 263 -2.65 -16.17 -8.92
CA GLN A 263 -3.37 -17.43 -9.12
C GLN A 263 -3.39 -18.28 -7.85
N MET A 264 -2.25 -18.42 -7.17
CA MET A 264 -2.15 -19.12 -5.88
C MET A 264 -3.06 -18.46 -4.84
N ALA A 265 -3.01 -17.13 -4.71
CA ALA A 265 -3.80 -16.40 -3.73
C ALA A 265 -5.31 -16.55 -3.97
N GLN A 266 -5.77 -16.51 -5.24
CA GLN A 266 -7.17 -16.75 -5.58
C GLN A 266 -7.62 -18.18 -5.24
N GLN A 267 -6.79 -19.18 -5.53
CA GLN A 267 -7.11 -20.59 -5.22
C GLN A 267 -7.25 -20.84 -3.72
N GLN A 268 -6.48 -20.12 -2.90
CA GLN A 268 -6.48 -20.26 -1.45
C GLN A 268 -7.42 -19.31 -0.73
N GLY A 269 -8.01 -18.33 -1.43
CA GLY A 269 -8.73 -17.23 -0.79
C GLY A 269 -7.82 -16.38 0.11
N LEU A 270 -6.53 -16.30 -0.22
CA LEU A 270 -5.52 -15.59 0.55
C LEU A 270 -5.64 -14.08 0.29
N GLU A 271 -5.85 -13.31 1.35
CA GLU A 271 -5.80 -11.85 1.29
C GLU A 271 -4.36 -11.35 1.33
N PHE A 272 -4.06 -10.36 0.48
CA PHE A 272 -2.73 -9.80 0.39
C PHE A 272 -2.73 -8.33 -0.03
N TYR A 273 -1.69 -7.62 0.39
CA TYR A 273 -1.32 -6.31 -0.11
C TYR A 273 -0.06 -6.45 -0.98
N TYR A 274 -0.19 -6.22 -2.29
CA TYR A 274 0.96 -6.32 -3.19
C TYR A 274 1.92 -5.14 -2.96
N PHE A 275 3.22 -5.41 -2.98
CA PHE A 275 4.28 -4.42 -2.91
C PHE A 275 4.85 -4.21 -4.34
N GLU A 276 4.52 -3.11 -5.02
CA GLU A 276 3.69 -1.99 -4.57
C GLU A 276 2.89 -1.31 -5.68
N GLY A 277 2.18 -0.22 -5.37
CA GLY A 277 1.33 0.47 -6.33
C GLY A 277 2.11 1.09 -7.48
N PHE A 278 3.04 1.99 -7.18
CA PHE A 278 3.79 2.74 -8.17
C PHE A 278 5.29 2.54 -7.95
N ASP A 279 6.07 2.59 -9.02
CA ASP A 279 7.52 2.73 -8.90
C ASP A 279 7.86 3.97 -8.08
N GLU A 280 8.72 3.81 -7.09
CA GLU A 280 9.20 4.87 -6.23
C GLU A 280 10.58 5.34 -6.69
N GLU A 281 10.61 6.14 -7.76
CA GLU A 281 11.86 6.52 -8.44
C GLU A 281 12.87 7.23 -7.52
N TRP A 282 12.41 7.89 -6.46
CA TRP A 282 13.29 8.52 -5.46
C TRP A 282 14.15 7.53 -4.67
N LYS A 283 13.78 6.24 -4.65
CA LYS A 283 14.60 5.16 -4.08
C LYS A 283 15.74 4.76 -5.01
N ILE A 284 15.70 5.15 -6.29
CA ILE A 284 16.76 4.89 -7.27
C ILE A 284 17.93 5.81 -6.96
N ASP A 285 19.04 5.21 -6.52
CA ASP A 285 20.28 5.94 -6.30
C ASP A 285 21.11 5.91 -7.59
N ALA A 286 21.43 7.08 -8.14
CA ALA A 286 22.27 7.18 -9.35
C ALA A 286 23.68 6.59 -9.16
N THR A 287 24.11 6.34 -7.91
CA THR A 287 25.45 5.86 -7.57
C THR A 287 25.51 4.37 -7.23
N ASN A 288 24.38 3.69 -7.08
CA ASN A 288 24.36 2.28 -6.75
C ASN A 288 23.18 1.58 -7.43
N ASP A 289 23.46 0.44 -8.07
CA ASP A 289 22.39 -0.41 -8.56
C ASP A 289 21.47 -0.78 -7.40
N THR A 290 20.20 -0.49 -7.57
CA THR A 290 19.16 -0.78 -6.59
C THR A 290 17.90 -1.22 -7.31
N VAL A 291 17.20 -2.15 -6.67
CA VAL A 291 15.92 -2.72 -7.12
C VAL A 291 14.73 -2.00 -6.48
N GLU A 292 14.97 -1.25 -5.40
CA GLU A 292 13.95 -0.68 -4.51
C GLU A 292 12.98 0.29 -5.18
N GLY A 293 13.39 0.95 -6.26
CA GLY A 293 12.53 1.88 -7.01
C GLY A 293 11.68 1.23 -8.10
N TYR A 294 11.71 -0.09 -8.24
CA TYR A 294 11.13 -0.81 -9.40
C TYR A 294 10.05 -1.85 -9.05
N PHE A 295 9.48 -1.80 -7.85
CA PHE A 295 8.49 -2.77 -7.38
C PHE A 295 7.04 -2.46 -7.80
N GLY A 296 6.77 -1.30 -8.39
CA GLY A 296 5.42 -0.89 -8.75
C GLY A 296 4.75 -1.83 -9.76
N LEU A 297 3.44 -2.05 -9.63
CA LEU A 297 2.62 -2.56 -10.74
C LEU A 297 2.50 -1.50 -11.85
N PHE A 298 2.54 -0.23 -11.46
CA PHE A 298 2.53 0.92 -12.34
C PHE A 298 3.90 1.61 -12.30
N HIS A 299 4.23 2.31 -13.38
CA HIS A 299 5.27 3.33 -13.36
C HIS A 299 4.84 4.53 -12.48
N GLU A 300 5.78 5.39 -12.08
CA GLU A 300 5.48 6.57 -11.25
C GLU A 300 4.44 7.51 -11.90
N ASP A 301 4.39 7.54 -13.23
CA ASP A 301 3.44 8.34 -14.02
C ASP A 301 2.01 7.75 -14.10
N ARG A 302 1.74 6.66 -13.36
CA ARG A 302 0.48 5.91 -13.30
C ARG A 302 0.18 5.03 -14.52
N THR A 303 1.12 4.87 -15.44
CA THR A 303 0.95 3.92 -16.53
C THR A 303 1.19 2.49 -16.03
N LEU A 304 0.25 1.58 -16.29
CA LEU A 304 0.41 0.17 -15.92
C LEU A 304 1.56 -0.42 -16.73
N LYS A 305 2.45 -1.18 -16.09
CA LYS A 305 3.60 -1.79 -16.77
C LYS A 305 3.10 -2.74 -17.88
N PRO A 306 3.67 -2.69 -19.10
CA PRO A 306 3.17 -3.44 -20.25
C PRO A 306 3.07 -4.95 -20.02
N GLU A 307 4.05 -5.53 -19.33
CA GLU A 307 4.07 -6.96 -19.02
C GLU A 307 2.98 -7.35 -18.03
N ILE A 308 2.60 -6.45 -17.11
CA ILE A 308 1.45 -6.63 -16.22
C ILE A 308 0.14 -6.48 -17.00
N ALA A 309 0.05 -5.47 -17.87
CA ALA A 309 -1.10 -5.21 -18.73
C ALA A 309 -1.43 -6.39 -19.67
N ALA A 310 -0.40 -7.11 -20.10
CA ALA A 310 -0.51 -8.25 -21.00
C ALA A 310 -0.99 -9.54 -20.31
N LEU A 311 -1.10 -9.56 -18.98
CA LEU A 311 -1.58 -10.73 -18.25
C LEU A 311 -3.07 -10.97 -18.50
N SER A 312 -3.44 -12.23 -18.73
CA SER A 312 -4.83 -12.69 -18.76
C SER A 312 -5.23 -13.13 -17.36
N LEU A 313 -5.75 -12.19 -16.59
CA LEU A 313 -6.38 -12.43 -15.30
C LEU A 313 -7.89 -12.25 -15.49
N ASP A 314 -8.72 -13.06 -14.85
CA ASP A 314 -10.18 -13.07 -15.08
C ASP A 314 -10.93 -12.44 -13.90
N SER A 315 -10.56 -11.22 -13.50
CA SER A 315 -11.30 -10.48 -12.46
C SER A 315 -11.39 -8.98 -12.73
N SER A 316 -12.38 -8.30 -12.15
CA SER A 316 -12.51 -6.84 -12.29
C SER A 316 -13.02 -6.20 -10.99
N CYS A 317 -12.47 -5.04 -10.61
CA CYS A 317 -12.91 -4.33 -9.41
C CYS A 317 -14.27 -3.65 -9.56
N ALA A 318 -14.77 -3.49 -10.80
CA ALA A 318 -16.09 -2.91 -11.05
C ALA A 318 -17.23 -3.83 -10.61
N ALA A 319 -17.05 -5.15 -10.67
CA ALA A 319 -18.08 -6.12 -10.27
C ALA A 319 -18.38 -6.05 -8.76
N GLY A 320 -17.34 -6.00 -7.92
CA GLY A 320 -17.49 -5.98 -6.44
C GLY A 320 -18.11 -4.69 -5.88
N ARG A 321 -17.85 -3.53 -6.49
CA ARG A 321 -18.39 -2.25 -6.02
C ARG A 321 -19.89 -2.05 -6.24
N SER A 322 -20.49 -2.83 -7.14
CA SER A 322 -21.93 -2.72 -7.45
C SER A 322 -22.83 -3.34 -6.39
N GLU A 323 -22.32 -4.28 -5.58
CA GLU A 323 -23.09 -4.92 -4.50
C GLU A 323 -23.08 -4.08 -3.21
N GLU A 324 -22.00 -3.37 -2.89
CA GLU A 324 -21.90 -2.53 -1.68
C GLU A 324 -22.45 -1.10 -1.83
N ALA A 325 -22.44 -0.53 -3.05
CA ALA A 325 -22.93 0.84 -3.28
C ALA A 325 -24.43 1.03 -3.02
N SER A 326 -25.20 -0.05 -2.81
CA SER A 326 -26.59 0.04 -2.38
C SER A 326 -26.76 0.38 -0.88
N ALA A 327 -25.68 0.38 -0.09
CA ALA A 327 -25.77 0.48 1.37
C ALA A 327 -25.26 1.81 1.99
N SER A 328 -24.59 2.71 1.27
CA SER A 328 -24.07 3.94 1.90
C SER A 328 -23.83 5.09 0.92
N SER A 329 -24.80 6.00 0.81
CA SER A 329 -24.65 7.29 0.12
C SER A 329 -24.66 8.43 1.15
N GLY A 330 -23.54 8.63 1.85
CA GLY A 330 -23.27 9.83 2.64
C GLY A 330 -22.17 10.64 1.96
N ALA A 331 -22.53 11.66 1.19
CA ALA A 331 -21.58 12.56 0.55
C ALA A 331 -20.82 13.37 1.62
N TYR A 332 -19.48 13.30 1.59
CA TYR A 332 -18.59 14.07 2.44
C TYR A 332 -18.40 15.48 1.88
N THR A 333 -18.59 16.50 2.73
CA THR A 333 -18.27 17.91 2.44
C THR A 333 -17.09 18.36 3.31
N PRO A 334 -16.02 18.94 2.75
CA PRO A 334 -14.92 19.49 3.54
C PRO A 334 -15.37 20.75 4.32
N GLY A 335 -15.06 20.83 5.61
CA GLY A 335 -15.22 22.03 6.44
C GLY A 335 -14.10 23.06 6.23
N PRO A 336 -14.30 24.34 6.59
CA PRO A 336 -13.36 25.41 6.29
C PRO A 336 -12.15 25.43 7.26
N THR A 337 -10.98 25.75 6.70
CA THR A 337 -9.71 25.92 7.40
C THR A 337 -9.66 27.26 8.15
N GLU A 338 -9.50 27.23 9.47
CA GLU A 338 -9.14 28.41 10.27
C GLU A 338 -7.64 28.43 10.56
N SER A 339 -7.04 29.58 10.29
CA SER A 339 -5.63 29.91 10.52
C SER A 339 -5.45 30.46 11.93
N THR A 340 -4.59 29.84 12.75
CA THR A 340 -4.07 30.47 13.97
C THR A 340 -2.57 30.25 14.18
N GLY A 341 -1.84 31.37 14.26
CA GLY A 341 -0.95 31.67 15.38
C GLY A 341 0.40 30.97 15.49
N THR A 342 1.42 31.60 14.92
CA THR A 342 2.85 31.31 15.10
C THR A 342 3.28 31.34 16.58
N THR A 343 3.86 30.24 17.08
CA THR A 343 4.69 30.26 18.30
C THR A 343 6.01 29.52 18.04
N THR A 344 7.11 30.24 18.25
CA THR A 344 8.49 29.82 17.97
C THR A 344 9.01 28.85 19.04
N PRO A 345 9.63 27.70 18.70
CA PRO A 345 10.34 26.87 19.67
C PRO A 345 11.81 27.32 19.88
N PRO A 346 12.41 27.05 21.05
CA PRO A 346 13.77 27.47 21.40
C PRO A 346 14.85 26.57 20.76
N PRO A 347 16.13 27.02 20.70
CA PRO A 347 17.14 26.37 19.88
C PRO A 347 17.72 25.13 20.55
N THR A 348 17.82 24.02 19.80
CA THR A 348 18.53 22.81 20.25
C THR A 348 19.90 22.74 19.59
N THR A 349 20.90 22.61 20.45
CA THR A 349 22.33 22.52 20.16
C THR A 349 22.67 21.26 19.37
N THR A 350 23.52 21.42 18.37
CA THR A 350 24.05 20.38 17.48
C THR A 350 25.00 19.44 18.22
N ALA A 351 24.70 18.14 18.17
CA ALA A 351 25.67 17.07 18.37
C ALA A 351 25.47 16.03 17.26
N ARG A 352 26.50 15.88 16.41
CA ARG A 352 26.62 14.79 15.43
C ARG A 352 26.90 13.47 16.16
N PRO A 353 26.28 12.38 15.72
CA PRO A 353 27.04 11.16 15.46
C PRO A 353 26.83 10.65 14.03
N GLU A 354 27.87 10.00 13.52
CA GLU A 354 27.94 9.37 12.21
C GLU A 354 27.13 8.06 12.15
N GLU A 355 26.61 7.80 10.95
CA GLU A 355 26.25 6.50 10.35
C GLU A 355 25.25 5.57 11.08
N CYS A 356 23.98 5.72 10.72
CA CYS A 356 23.11 4.60 10.35
C CYS A 356 22.07 5.10 9.34
N HIS A 357 22.28 4.82 8.05
CA HIS A 357 21.30 5.08 7.00
C HIS A 357 20.70 3.74 6.56
N MET A 358 19.60 3.34 7.19
CA MET A 358 18.65 2.41 6.59
C MET A 358 17.42 3.22 6.21
N ARG A 359 17.22 3.35 4.89
CA ARG A 359 16.11 4.11 4.30
C ARG A 359 14.81 3.40 4.62
N ARG A 360 13.79 4.19 4.96
CA ARG A 360 12.39 3.75 5.09
C ARG A 360 12.02 3.02 3.80
N VAL A 361 11.40 1.85 3.95
CA VAL A 361 10.72 1.17 2.84
C VAL A 361 9.58 2.06 2.37
#